data_AF-A0A949QT08-F1
#
_entry.id   AF-A0A949QT08-F1
#
_cell.length_a   1.000
_cell.length_b   1.000
_cell.length_c   1.000
_cell.angle_alpha   90.00
_cell.angle_beta   90.00
_cell.angle_gamma   90.00
#
_symmetry.space_group_name_H-M   'P 1'
#
loop_
_entity.id
_entity.type
_entity.pdbx_description
1 polymer ?
#
loop_
_entity_poly.entity_id
_entity_poly.type
_entity_poly.pdbx_seq_one_letter_code
_entity_poly.pdbx_strand_id
1 'polypeptide(L)'
;MNQRRDPFETAEPAPTVPAVPNLYDSLRMAAPRKRNRQWEKGQQSRKVVYRGIDPKLALKVKAIADDLLVPSGEVACAVLDYALRSYERGDFDLHPRPNPERMRMTLFPQSGSSHSINRPQRTAKHKRPEALWKVITTWRGFSPELKQELAALASEDGLHVPIGELITALLRFGLKAYETGLLVLEPKPKSTTFTLAHKGK
;
A
#
# COMPACT_ATOMS: atom_id res chain seq x y z
N MET A 1 34.83 59.06 50.81
CA MET A 1 34.10 58.26 49.80
C MET A 1 35.02 57.17 49.29
N ASN A 2 34.81 55.94 49.79
CA ASN A 2 35.48 54.71 49.35
C ASN A 2 34.81 54.20 48.06
N GLN A 3 35.60 53.68 47.12
CA GLN A 3 35.54 52.33 46.48
C GLN A 3 36.60 52.36 45.36
N ARG A 4 37.84 51.92 45.61
CA ARG A 4 38.40 50.56 45.68
C ARG A 4 39.05 50.17 44.34
N ARG A 5 40.37 49.94 44.42
CA ARG A 5 41.22 49.33 43.39
C ARG A 5 40.68 47.92 43.08
N ASP A 6 40.44 47.62 41.81
CA ASP A 6 40.36 46.23 41.35
C ASP A 6 41.79 45.76 40.99
N PRO A 7 42.35 44.77 41.69
CA PRO A 7 43.74 44.33 41.54
C PRO A 7 43.93 43.27 40.44
N PHE A 8 43.03 43.21 39.45
CA PHE A 8 43.04 42.18 38.39
C PHE A 8 43.01 42.76 36.97
N GLU A 9 43.51 43.99 36.78
CA GLU A 9 43.95 44.41 35.45
C GLU A 9 45.14 43.54 35.01
N THR A 10 44.94 42.81 33.92
CA THR A 10 45.90 41.98 33.18
C THR A 10 46.11 40.57 33.71
N ALA A 11 45.10 39.70 33.54
CA ALA A 11 45.40 38.30 33.26
C ALA A 11 45.56 38.16 31.74
N GLU A 12 46.76 37.78 31.30
CA GLU A 12 47.03 37.33 29.93
C GLU A 12 45.93 36.36 29.46
N PRO A 13 45.49 36.42 28.18
CA PRO A 13 44.54 35.44 27.67
C PRO A 13 45.17 34.05 27.77
N ALA A 14 44.58 33.20 28.61
CA ALA A 14 44.95 31.80 28.71
C ALA A 14 44.96 31.16 27.31
N PRO A 15 45.92 30.29 26.99
CA PRO A 15 45.98 29.63 25.70
C PRO A 15 44.67 28.87 25.49
N THR A 16 43.95 29.23 24.43
CA THR A 16 42.76 28.53 23.95
C THR A 16 43.15 27.09 23.66
N VAL A 17 42.81 26.17 24.58
CA VAL A 17 42.96 24.74 24.34
C VAL A 17 42.09 24.42 23.11
N PRO A 18 42.66 23.87 22.03
CA PRO A 18 41.86 23.52 20.85
C PRO A 18 40.82 22.48 21.28
N ALA A 19 39.56 22.75 20.97
CA ALA A 19 38.46 21.84 21.23
C ALA A 19 38.82 20.46 20.66
N VAL A 20 38.86 19.45 21.52
CA VAL A 20 39.15 18.07 21.12
C VAL A 20 38.14 17.69 20.04
N PRO A 21 38.57 17.28 18.84
CA PRO A 21 37.63 16.93 17.77
C PRO A 21 36.70 15.83 18.24
N ASN A 22 35.40 16.04 18.03
CA ASN A 22 34.36 15.12 18.44
C ASN A 22 34.62 13.74 17.81
N LEU A 23 34.56 12.67 18.60
CA LEU A 23 34.93 11.32 18.18
C LEU A 23 34.08 10.83 16.99
N TYR A 24 32.85 11.34 16.87
CA TYR A 24 31.96 11.10 15.73
C TYR A 24 32.46 11.71 14.42
N ASP A 25 33.13 12.87 14.45
CA ASP A 25 33.72 13.52 13.27
C ASP A 25 34.99 12.80 12.79
N SER A 26 35.61 12.02 13.67
CA SER A 26 36.82 11.23 13.37
C SER A 26 36.51 9.87 12.73
N LEU A 27 35.24 9.44 12.72
CA LEU A 27 34.84 8.21 12.06
C LEU A 27 34.74 8.45 10.55
N ARG A 28 35.51 7.69 9.75
CA ARG A 28 35.33 7.63 8.29
C ARG A 28 33.94 7.05 7.98
N MET A 29 32.93 7.90 7.89
CA MET A 29 31.62 7.52 7.38
C MET A 29 31.77 7.18 5.90
N ALA A 30 31.43 5.94 5.53
CA ALA A 30 31.40 5.54 4.13
C ALA A 30 30.43 6.47 3.37
N ALA A 31 30.91 7.11 2.31
CA ALA A 31 30.08 7.98 1.49
C ALA A 31 28.86 7.20 0.97
N PRO A 32 27.66 7.81 0.94
CA PRO A 32 26.46 7.14 0.45
C PRO A 32 26.69 6.59 -0.96
N ARG A 33 26.57 5.27 -1.13
CA ARG A 33 26.76 4.62 -2.43
C ARG A 33 25.65 5.07 -3.39
N LYS A 34 26.03 5.66 -4.52
CA LYS A 34 25.09 5.96 -5.63
C LYS A 34 24.63 4.64 -6.25
N ARG A 35 23.39 4.23 -5.96
CA ARG A 35 22.75 3.05 -6.58
C ARG A 35 22.01 3.45 -7.85
N ASN A 36 22.31 2.79 -8.97
CA ASN A 36 21.50 2.93 -10.18
C ASN A 36 20.15 2.22 -9.97
N ARG A 37 19.05 2.98 -10.04
CA ARG A 37 17.66 2.48 -9.92
C ARG A 37 16.86 2.63 -11.22
N GLN A 38 17.53 2.83 -12.37
CA GLN A 38 16.86 3.02 -13.66
C GLN A 38 15.95 1.83 -14.02
N TRP A 39 16.42 0.59 -13.82
CA TRP A 39 15.60 -0.60 -14.06
C TRP A 39 14.35 -0.64 -13.17
N GLU A 40 14.53 -0.35 -11.86
CA GLU A 40 13.40 -0.32 -10.92
C GLU A 40 12.37 0.72 -11.33
N LYS A 41 12.81 1.93 -11.74
CA LYS A 41 11.95 2.98 -12.27
C LYS A 41 11.19 2.53 -13.52
N GLY A 42 11.87 1.87 -14.46
CA GLY A 42 11.24 1.33 -15.68
C GLY A 42 10.19 0.26 -15.40
N GLN A 43 10.31 -0.49 -14.30
CA GLN A 43 9.34 -1.53 -13.91
C GLN A 43 8.24 -1.04 -12.95
N GLN A 44 8.23 0.24 -12.55
CA GLN A 44 7.22 0.77 -11.62
C GLN A 44 5.80 0.70 -12.18
N SER A 45 5.63 0.84 -13.49
CA SER A 45 4.31 0.75 -14.15
C SER A 45 3.67 -0.62 -13.98
N ARG A 46 4.49 -1.69 -13.99
CA ARG A 46 4.08 -3.09 -13.86
C ARG A 46 3.96 -3.59 -12.43
N LYS A 47 4.33 -2.76 -11.45
CA LYS A 47 4.19 -3.06 -10.03
C LYS A 47 2.99 -2.32 -9.47
N VAL A 48 2.13 -3.04 -8.77
CA VAL A 48 0.99 -2.44 -8.12
C VAL A 48 0.95 -2.80 -6.65
N VAL A 49 0.56 -1.82 -5.83
CA VAL A 49 0.49 -1.90 -4.38
C VAL A 49 -0.88 -1.41 -3.97
N TYR A 50 -1.69 -2.30 -3.43
CA TYR A 50 -3.04 -1.99 -2.99
C TYR A 50 -3.18 -2.27 -1.49
N ARG A 51 -4.04 -1.51 -0.83
CA ARG A 51 -4.35 -1.62 0.59
C ARG A 51 -5.82 -1.89 0.78
N GLY A 52 -6.19 -2.62 1.83
CA GLY A 52 -7.61 -2.92 2.10
C GLY A 52 -8.17 -4.06 1.25
N ILE A 53 -7.31 -4.86 0.62
CA ILE A 53 -7.74 -6.10 -0.05
C ILE A 53 -7.95 -7.18 1.01
N ASP A 54 -9.00 -7.98 0.86
CA ASP A 54 -9.24 -9.15 1.71
C ASP A 54 -8.07 -10.16 1.60
N PRO A 55 -7.32 -10.41 2.69
CA PRO A 55 -6.13 -11.26 2.65
C PRO A 55 -6.46 -12.70 2.24
N LYS A 56 -7.67 -13.18 2.54
CA LYS A 56 -8.07 -14.55 2.17
C LYS A 56 -8.11 -14.72 0.66
N LEU A 57 -8.60 -13.71 -0.06
CA LEU A 57 -8.67 -13.72 -1.51
C LEU A 57 -7.28 -13.59 -2.14
N ALA A 58 -6.44 -12.73 -1.57
CA ALA A 58 -5.05 -12.60 -2.02
C ALA A 58 -4.27 -13.93 -1.86
N LEU A 59 -4.53 -14.67 -0.78
CA LEU A 59 -3.97 -16.01 -0.58
C LEU A 59 -4.53 -17.03 -1.58
N LYS A 60 -5.83 -16.98 -1.89
CA LYS A 60 -6.42 -17.84 -2.95
C LYS A 60 -5.78 -17.59 -4.32
N VAL A 61 -5.60 -16.33 -4.71
CA VAL A 61 -4.91 -15.96 -5.95
C VAL A 61 -3.48 -16.53 -5.96
N LYS A 62 -2.78 -16.46 -4.82
CA LYS A 62 -1.44 -17.06 -4.70
C LYS A 62 -1.47 -18.58 -4.85
N ALA A 63 -2.41 -19.27 -4.22
CA ALA A 63 -2.55 -20.73 -4.33
C ALA A 63 -2.77 -21.16 -5.79
N ILE A 64 -3.71 -20.50 -6.50
CA ILE A 64 -3.96 -20.77 -7.93
C ILE A 64 -2.71 -20.52 -8.77
N ALA A 65 -1.96 -19.46 -8.45
CA ALA A 65 -0.72 -19.13 -9.16
C ALA A 65 0.38 -20.18 -8.94
N ASP A 66 0.50 -20.69 -7.72
CA ASP A 66 1.42 -21.78 -7.38
C ASP A 66 1.01 -23.08 -8.11
N ASP A 67 -0.29 -23.39 -8.18
CA ASP A 67 -0.82 -24.56 -8.90
C ASP A 67 -0.59 -24.48 -10.43
N LEU A 68 -0.76 -23.29 -11.01
CA LEU A 68 -0.55 -23.06 -12.45
C LEU A 68 0.91 -22.78 -12.82
N LEU A 69 1.82 -22.68 -11.85
CA LEU A 69 3.22 -22.30 -12.03
C LEU A 69 3.40 -20.94 -12.74
N VAL A 70 2.53 -19.98 -12.44
CA VAL A 70 2.52 -18.63 -13.04
C VAL A 70 2.70 -17.58 -11.94
N PRO A 71 3.28 -16.40 -12.21
CA PRO A 71 3.33 -15.33 -11.22
C PRO A 71 1.94 -14.92 -10.71
N SER A 72 1.80 -14.71 -9.40
CA SER A 72 0.51 -14.34 -8.78
C SER A 72 -0.12 -13.07 -9.34
N GLY A 73 0.67 -12.14 -9.88
CA GLY A 73 0.16 -10.93 -10.50
C GLY A 73 -0.53 -11.16 -11.84
N GLU A 74 -0.12 -12.17 -12.61
CA GLU A 74 -0.78 -12.55 -13.87
C GLU A 74 -2.14 -13.17 -13.60
N VAL A 75 -2.22 -14.06 -12.60
CA VAL A 75 -3.51 -14.63 -12.14
C VAL A 75 -4.42 -13.52 -11.62
N ALA A 76 -3.91 -12.61 -10.80
CA ALA A 76 -4.68 -11.45 -10.33
C ALA A 76 -5.20 -10.61 -11.51
N CYS A 77 -4.36 -10.33 -12.52
CA CYS A 77 -4.78 -9.60 -13.71
C CYS A 77 -5.89 -10.31 -14.47
N ALA A 78 -5.74 -11.61 -14.76
CA ALA A 78 -6.74 -12.37 -15.51
C ALA A 78 -8.09 -12.43 -14.77
N VAL A 79 -8.05 -12.66 -13.45
CA VAL A 79 -9.26 -12.69 -12.62
C VAL A 79 -9.94 -11.32 -12.56
N LEU A 80 -9.16 -10.25 -12.41
CA LEU A 80 -9.70 -8.89 -12.35
C LEU A 80 -10.23 -8.41 -13.69
N ASP A 81 -9.53 -8.69 -14.79
CA ASP A 81 -9.97 -8.37 -16.14
C ASP A 81 -11.29 -9.07 -16.45
N TYR A 82 -11.39 -10.38 -16.17
CA TYR A 82 -12.66 -11.10 -16.33
C TYR A 82 -13.82 -10.46 -15.56
N ALA A 83 -13.58 -10.11 -14.29
CA ALA A 83 -14.61 -9.48 -13.46
C ALA A 83 -14.99 -8.08 -13.97
N LEU A 84 -14.01 -7.30 -14.46
CA LEU A 84 -14.23 -5.98 -15.02
C LEU A 84 -15.03 -6.05 -16.33
N ARG A 85 -14.68 -6.96 -17.24
CA ARG A 85 -15.46 -7.21 -18.46
C ARG A 85 -16.88 -7.67 -18.15
N SER A 86 -17.05 -8.48 -17.11
CA SER A 86 -18.39 -8.92 -16.66
C SER A 86 -19.21 -7.76 -16.10
N TYR A 87 -18.57 -6.81 -15.40
CA TYR A 87 -19.20 -5.56 -14.97
C TYR A 87 -19.61 -4.69 -16.15
N GLU A 88 -18.73 -4.51 -17.14
CA GLU A 88 -19.02 -3.74 -18.36
C GLU A 88 -20.19 -4.34 -19.17
N ARG A 89 -20.34 -5.67 -19.16
CA ARG A 89 -21.47 -6.37 -19.79
C ARG A 89 -22.77 -6.31 -19.00
N GLY A 90 -22.74 -5.96 -17.72
CA GLY A 90 -23.90 -6.02 -16.82
C GLY A 90 -24.17 -7.41 -16.25
N ASP A 91 -23.24 -8.36 -16.37
CA ASP A 91 -23.34 -9.68 -15.74
C ASP A 91 -22.99 -9.64 -14.24
N PHE A 92 -22.31 -8.57 -13.81
CA PHE A 92 -21.85 -8.35 -12.45
C PHE A 92 -22.12 -6.91 -12.03
N ASP A 93 -23.04 -6.71 -11.08
CA ASP A 93 -23.37 -5.38 -10.58
C ASP A 93 -22.57 -5.00 -9.32
N LEU A 94 -22.01 -3.79 -9.32
CA LEU A 94 -21.36 -3.19 -8.16
C LEU A 94 -22.26 -2.10 -7.57
N HIS A 95 -22.71 -2.30 -6.34
CA HIS A 95 -23.51 -1.32 -5.61
C HIS A 95 -22.70 -0.69 -4.48
N PRO A 96 -22.13 0.52 -4.68
CA PRO A 96 -21.39 1.21 -3.63
C PRO A 96 -22.34 1.57 -2.49
N ARG A 97 -21.95 1.24 -1.25
CA ARG A 97 -22.69 1.60 -0.05
C ARG A 97 -21.77 2.34 0.91
N PRO A 98 -22.24 3.41 1.58
CA PRO A 98 -21.46 4.08 2.61
C PRO A 98 -21.03 3.08 3.70
N ASN A 99 -19.73 3.03 3.97
CA ASN A 99 -19.20 2.17 5.02
C ASN A 99 -19.36 2.87 6.38
N PRO A 100 -20.25 2.39 7.28
CA PRO A 100 -20.50 3.04 8.56
C PRO A 100 -19.26 3.07 9.47
N GLU A 101 -18.34 2.11 9.32
CA GLU A 101 -17.11 2.05 10.12
C GLU A 101 -16.06 3.07 9.68
N ARG A 102 -16.16 3.56 8.44
CA ARG A 102 -15.21 4.53 7.85
C ARG A 102 -15.84 5.90 7.60
N MET A 103 -17.11 6.08 7.98
CA MET A 103 -17.81 7.35 7.87
C MET A 103 -17.14 8.39 8.79
N ARG A 104 -16.59 9.45 8.18
CA ARG A 104 -16.03 10.58 8.94
C ARG A 104 -17.16 11.55 9.23
N MET A 105 -17.37 11.86 10.51
CA MET A 105 -18.35 12.86 10.91
C MET A 105 -17.79 14.26 10.66
N THR A 106 -18.57 15.14 10.05
CA THR A 106 -18.26 16.57 9.93
C THR A 106 -19.04 17.33 10.99
N LEU A 107 -18.36 18.21 11.74
CA LEU A 107 -19.02 19.07 12.72
C LEU A 107 -19.67 20.26 11.99
N PHE A 108 -20.96 20.49 12.23
CA PHE A 108 -21.64 21.72 11.84
C PHE A 108 -21.93 22.53 13.10
N PRO A 109 -21.67 23.85 13.10
CA PRO A 109 -21.96 24.70 14.26
C PRO A 109 -23.45 24.66 14.55
N GLN A 110 -23.81 24.23 15.75
CA GLN A 110 -25.20 24.13 16.18
C GLN A 110 -25.67 25.51 16.63
N SER A 111 -26.31 26.27 15.74
CA SER A 111 -26.94 27.55 16.06
C SER A 111 -28.17 27.32 16.95
N GLY A 112 -27.97 27.24 18.27
CA GLY A 112 -29.04 27.13 19.26
C GLY A 112 -28.94 25.91 20.18
N SER A 113 -27.93 25.88 21.06
CA SER A 113 -27.76 24.81 22.03
C SER A 113 -28.61 25.03 23.29
N SER A 114 -29.87 24.60 23.26
CA SER A 114 -30.55 24.09 24.45
C SER A 114 -30.09 22.65 24.67
N HIS A 115 -29.22 22.43 25.66
CA HIS A 115 -28.64 21.13 25.95
C HIS A 115 -29.72 20.10 26.33
N SER A 116 -30.03 19.15 25.44
CA SER A 116 -30.45 17.81 25.87
C SER A 116 -29.28 16.85 25.67
N ILE A 117 -28.62 16.52 26.78
CA ILE A 117 -27.57 15.50 26.83
C ILE A 117 -28.27 14.15 26.82
N ASN A 118 -28.85 13.77 25.68
CA ASN A 118 -29.19 12.38 25.42
C ASN A 118 -27.88 11.68 25.07
N ARG A 119 -27.18 11.22 26.11
CA ARG A 119 -25.95 10.44 26.00
C ARG A 119 -26.29 9.16 25.22
N PRO A 120 -25.75 8.96 24.01
CA PRO A 120 -26.02 7.74 23.27
C PRO A 120 -25.53 6.55 24.11
N GLN A 121 -26.45 5.60 24.33
CA GLN A 121 -26.22 4.38 25.08
C GLN A 121 -25.05 3.63 24.43
N ARG A 122 -23.97 3.40 25.20
CA ARG A 122 -22.78 2.71 24.71
C ARG A 122 -23.17 1.30 24.27
N THR A 123 -23.29 1.07 22.98
CA THR A 123 -23.45 -0.27 22.43
C THR A 123 -22.19 -1.08 22.72
N ALA A 124 -22.39 -2.38 22.98
CA ALA A 124 -21.34 -3.28 23.39
C ALA A 124 -20.14 -3.23 22.42
N LYS A 125 -18.92 -3.19 22.98
CA LYS A 125 -17.68 -3.22 22.20
C LYS A 125 -17.57 -4.55 21.46
N HIS A 126 -18.09 -4.64 20.25
CA HIS A 126 -17.75 -5.73 19.35
C HIS A 126 -16.25 -5.66 19.05
N LYS A 127 -15.57 -6.81 19.11
CA LYS A 127 -14.17 -6.93 18.69
C LYS A 127 -14.10 -6.47 17.24
N ARG A 128 -13.47 -5.31 17.02
CA ARG A 128 -13.29 -4.77 15.67
C ARG A 128 -12.47 -5.78 14.89
N PRO A 129 -12.95 -6.27 13.73
CA PRO A 129 -12.12 -7.09 12.86
C PRO A 129 -10.83 -6.34 12.54
N GLU A 130 -9.74 -7.08 12.43
CA GLU A 130 -8.43 -6.48 12.16
C GLU A 130 -8.51 -5.61 10.91
N ALA A 131 -8.03 -4.37 11.03
CA ALA A 131 -8.35 -3.35 10.06
C ALA A 131 -7.65 -3.64 8.72
N LEU A 132 -8.42 -4.06 7.72
CA LEU A 132 -7.97 -4.52 6.40
C LEU A 132 -7.01 -3.54 5.70
N TRP A 133 -7.10 -2.23 6.01
CA TRP A 133 -6.19 -1.21 5.47
C TRP A 133 -4.71 -1.42 5.83
N LYS A 134 -4.42 -2.22 6.87
CA LYS A 134 -3.04 -2.59 7.26
C LYS A 134 -2.42 -3.62 6.33
N VAL A 135 -3.24 -4.42 5.65
CA VAL A 135 -2.76 -5.44 4.72
C VAL A 135 -2.39 -4.78 3.40
N ILE A 136 -1.12 -4.90 3.04
CA ILE A 136 -0.56 -4.41 1.78
C ILE A 136 -0.41 -5.62 0.86
N THR A 137 -1.15 -5.64 -0.24
CA THR A 137 -0.99 -6.66 -1.29
C THR A 137 -0.20 -6.05 -2.44
N THR A 138 0.87 -6.74 -2.83
CA THR A 138 1.73 -6.31 -3.94
C THR A 138 1.72 -7.34 -5.05
N TRP A 139 1.43 -6.91 -6.27
CA TRP A 139 1.52 -7.74 -7.47
C TRP A 139 2.52 -7.14 -8.45
N ARG A 140 3.16 -8.00 -9.23
CA ARG A 140 4.12 -7.67 -10.29
C ARG A 140 3.64 -8.27 -11.60
N GLY A 141 4.08 -7.69 -12.72
CA GLY A 141 3.58 -8.10 -14.04
C GLY A 141 2.15 -7.61 -14.31
N PHE A 142 1.70 -6.59 -13.57
CA PHE A 142 0.36 -6.07 -13.71
C PHE A 142 0.23 -5.19 -14.96
N SER A 143 -0.85 -5.34 -15.73
CA SER A 143 -1.07 -4.52 -16.93
C SER A 143 -1.30 -3.05 -16.55
N PRO A 144 -0.59 -2.08 -17.17
CA PRO A 144 -0.77 -0.67 -16.87
C PRO A 144 -2.15 -0.15 -17.28
N GLU A 145 -2.76 -0.72 -18.33
CA GLU A 145 -4.10 -0.37 -18.82
C GLU A 145 -5.15 -0.77 -17.78
N LEU A 146 -5.14 -2.03 -17.33
CA LEU A 146 -6.03 -2.51 -16.28
C LEU A 146 -5.89 -1.70 -14.98
N LYS A 147 -4.66 -1.27 -14.65
CA LYS A 147 -4.43 -0.40 -13.48
C LYS A 147 -5.13 0.95 -13.64
N GLN A 148 -5.11 1.53 -14.83
CA GLN A 148 -5.78 2.80 -15.12
C GLN A 148 -7.29 2.65 -15.10
N GLU A 149 -7.83 1.58 -15.70
CA GLU A 149 -9.26 1.29 -15.68
C GLU A 149 -9.78 1.09 -14.24
N LEU A 150 -9.08 0.30 -13.42
CA LEU A 150 -9.43 0.11 -12.01
C LEU A 150 -9.35 1.39 -11.20
N ALA A 151 -8.36 2.26 -11.50
CA ALA A 151 -8.23 3.55 -10.86
C ALA A 151 -9.38 4.48 -11.26
N ALA A 152 -9.72 4.55 -12.55
CA ALA A 152 -10.82 5.36 -13.07
C ALA A 152 -12.17 4.92 -12.48
N LEU A 153 -12.43 3.62 -12.39
CA LEU A 153 -13.66 3.09 -11.81
C LEU A 153 -13.77 3.37 -10.30
N ALA A 154 -12.65 3.39 -9.57
CA ALA A 154 -12.61 3.71 -8.14
C ALA A 154 -12.67 5.21 -7.84
N SER A 155 -12.36 6.07 -8.81
CA SER A 155 -12.36 7.54 -8.67
C SER A 155 -13.74 8.09 -8.33
N GLU A 156 -13.76 9.38 -8.00
CA GLU A 156 -15.00 10.11 -7.68
C GLU A 156 -16.00 10.12 -8.84
N ASP A 157 -15.50 10.16 -10.08
CA ASP A 157 -16.33 10.13 -11.30
C ASP A 157 -16.94 8.74 -11.58
N GLY A 158 -16.43 7.70 -10.91
CA GLY A 158 -16.89 6.32 -11.05
C GLY A 158 -17.80 5.90 -9.90
N LEU A 159 -17.36 4.90 -9.13
CA LEU A 159 -18.12 4.36 -7.99
C LEU A 159 -17.89 5.14 -6.69
N HIS A 160 -16.88 6.01 -6.62
CA HIS A 160 -16.45 6.69 -5.40
C HIS A 160 -16.19 5.71 -4.24
N VAL A 161 -15.39 4.66 -4.50
CA VAL A 161 -15.10 3.59 -3.53
C VAL A 161 -13.58 3.43 -3.38
N PRO A 162 -13.05 3.14 -2.18
CA PRO A 162 -11.64 2.81 -2.02
C PRO A 162 -11.21 1.66 -2.93
N ILE A 163 -10.12 1.85 -3.67
CA ILE A 163 -9.65 0.88 -4.69
C ILE A 163 -9.46 -0.55 -4.15
N GLY A 164 -9.07 -0.72 -2.89
CA GLY A 164 -8.94 -2.04 -2.27
C GLY A 164 -10.27 -2.76 -2.05
N GLU A 165 -11.34 -2.02 -1.76
CA GLU A 165 -12.69 -2.57 -1.61
C GLU A 165 -13.25 -2.98 -2.97
N LEU A 166 -13.03 -2.14 -4.00
CA LEU A 166 -13.36 -2.47 -5.40
C LEU A 166 -12.66 -3.76 -5.85
N ILE A 167 -11.34 -3.85 -5.66
CA ILE A 167 -10.56 -5.04 -6.02
C ILE A 167 -11.04 -6.26 -5.24
N THR A 168 -11.40 -6.10 -3.96
CA THR A 168 -11.94 -7.20 -3.16
C THR A 168 -13.25 -7.72 -3.77
N ALA A 169 -14.16 -6.84 -4.18
CA ALA A 169 -15.42 -7.23 -4.81
C ALA A 169 -15.17 -7.95 -6.15
N LEU A 170 -14.31 -7.40 -7.01
CA LEU A 170 -13.94 -8.00 -8.28
C LEU A 170 -13.27 -9.37 -8.11
N LEU A 171 -12.34 -9.50 -7.16
CA LEU A 171 -11.70 -10.78 -6.85
C LEU A 171 -12.71 -11.82 -6.34
N ARG A 172 -13.67 -11.43 -5.50
CA ARG A 172 -14.70 -12.36 -5.02
C ARG A 172 -15.51 -12.93 -6.17
N PHE A 173 -15.93 -12.07 -7.10
CA PHE A 173 -16.67 -12.50 -8.28
C PHE A 173 -15.82 -13.36 -9.21
N GLY A 174 -14.63 -12.90 -9.60
CA GLY A 174 -13.77 -13.62 -10.53
C GLY A 174 -13.25 -14.96 -9.98
N LEU A 175 -12.89 -15.03 -8.68
CA LEU A 175 -12.50 -16.30 -8.06
C LEU A 175 -13.67 -17.29 -7.98
N LYS A 176 -14.89 -16.79 -7.74
CA LYS A 176 -16.09 -17.64 -7.79
C LYS A 176 -16.31 -18.17 -9.20
N ALA A 177 -16.14 -17.34 -10.23
CA ALA A 177 -16.23 -17.76 -11.62
C ALA A 177 -15.16 -18.81 -11.98
N TYR A 178 -13.96 -18.70 -11.42
CA TYR A 178 -12.92 -19.73 -11.57
C TYR A 178 -13.31 -21.04 -10.87
N GLU A 179 -13.78 -20.97 -9.63
CA GLU A 179 -14.25 -22.14 -8.86
C GLU A 179 -15.42 -22.86 -9.55
N THR A 180 -16.31 -22.13 -10.23
CA THR A 180 -17.43 -22.71 -10.99
C THR A 180 -17.08 -23.11 -12.42
N GLY A 181 -15.84 -22.88 -12.88
CA GLY A 181 -15.40 -23.20 -14.24
C GLY A 181 -15.90 -22.24 -15.34
N LEU A 182 -16.47 -21.09 -14.99
CA LEU A 182 -16.83 -20.03 -15.94
C LEU A 182 -15.60 -19.25 -16.43
N LEU A 183 -14.59 -19.12 -15.57
CA LEU A 183 -13.28 -18.58 -15.91
C LEU A 183 -12.28 -19.73 -15.96
N VAL A 184 -11.81 -20.06 -17.16
CA VAL A 184 -10.75 -21.06 -17.37
C VAL A 184 -9.42 -20.32 -17.55
N LEU A 185 -8.43 -20.67 -16.72
CA LEU A 185 -7.08 -20.11 -16.80
C LEU A 185 -6.14 -21.15 -17.40
N GLU A 186 -5.64 -20.88 -18.60
CA GLU A 186 -4.65 -21.72 -19.26
C GLU A 186 -3.25 -21.10 -19.15
N PRO A 187 -2.28 -21.78 -18.50
CA PRO A 187 -0.92 -21.29 -18.42
C PRO A 187 -0.24 -21.42 -19.78
N LYS A 188 0.11 -20.28 -20.39
CA LYS A 188 0.91 -20.24 -21.62
C LYS A 188 2.36 -19.87 -21.30
N PRO A 189 3.35 -20.63 -21.79
CA PRO A 189 4.75 -20.33 -21.53
C PRO A 189 5.14 -19.00 -22.20
N LYS A 190 5.42 -17.98 -21.40
CA LYS A 190 5.97 -16.71 -21.87
C LYS A 190 7.49 -16.84 -21.99
N SER A 191 7.98 -17.18 -23.18
CA SER A 191 9.39 -17.24 -23.60
C SER A 191 10.35 -18.06 -22.72
N THR A 192 10.99 -19.02 -23.37
CA THR A 192 12.00 -19.96 -22.85
C THR A 192 13.11 -19.26 -22.06
N THR A 193 13.13 -19.41 -20.73
CA THR A 193 14.36 -19.26 -19.96
C THR A 193 15.24 -20.47 -20.22
N PHE A 194 16.38 -20.25 -20.88
CA PHE A 194 17.36 -21.31 -21.13
C PHE A 194 17.98 -21.76 -19.80
N THR A 195 17.94 -23.06 -19.53
CA THR A 195 18.64 -23.68 -18.40
C THR A 195 20.02 -24.14 -18.86
N LEU A 196 21.08 -23.79 -18.11
CA LEU A 196 22.43 -24.31 -18.35
C LEU A 196 22.54 -25.69 -17.68
N ALA A 197 22.56 -26.74 -18.49
CA ALA A 197 22.88 -28.09 -18.01
C ALA A 197 24.41 -28.29 -18.04
N HIS A 198 25.02 -28.60 -16.90
CA HIS A 198 26.40 -29.08 -16.87
C HIS A 198 26.39 -30.53 -17.34
N LYS A 199 26.88 -30.79 -18.56
CA LYS A 199 27.12 -32.16 -19.04
C LYS A 199 28.30 -32.75 -18.25
N GLY A 200 27.99 -33.37 -17.11
CA GLY A 200 28.93 -34.23 -16.38
C GLY A 200 29.12 -35.55 -17.15
N LYS A 201 30.38 -35.97 -17.27
CA LYS A 201 30.82 -37.20 -17.93
C LYS A 201 30.27 -38.47 -17.28
#